data_AF-A0A9W7AGR9-F1
#
_entry.id   AF-A0A9W7AGR9-F1
#
_cell.length_a   1.000
_cell.length_b   1.000
_cell.length_c   1.000
_cell.angle_alpha   90.00
_cell.angle_beta   90.00
_cell.angle_gamma   90.00
#
_symmetry.space_group_name_H-M   'P 1'
#
loop_
_entity.id
_entity.type
_entity.pdbx_description
1 polymer ?
#
loop_
_entity_poly.entity_id
_entity_poly.type
_entity_poly.pdbx_seq_one_letter_code
_entity_poly.pdbx_strand_id
1 'polypeptide(L)'
;MSRSSPGDRVTRFRSSLSLHRSSKSITVDDEIFSFPSRSVIFDADDIQNSVNKKLLRSLSKWEHNVVVAHGPTSGGKTHTLISPPCSVNGVNFGGCMPPVFPSEWGLAARLLAQSCGSEGISVSAIEVKGSQAFDIVEHRSRLQKLPGRRMPIECEADCIELFRKLDHVVHDGTSDLLNHPTSKSTVVLEIHYADGRSTTLVDLLASSSSATTVSARELSSLFTTLSSGRPTNHKSTTLTKVLAETLTHRPHCHVLVCVPDVKGRERDVAQGLRYTLSLLPTFDRAEGLKDQAEKHLTQRMRNAREYLDQMSARGMGGGLTPKASASRRRYFEDNVNELSDVRREINEINSKSLGAYKRGSQRSAVLSRLKGLRQREEDLLKAIGKEKKTNEYEEKHFSFAFMEAEVGNIANTLNEG
;
A
#
# COMPACT_ATOMS: atom_id res chain seq x y z
N MET A 1 6.99 -43.71 68.27
CA MET A 1 7.49 -43.53 66.89
C MET A 1 6.31 -43.32 65.96
N SER A 2 5.90 -42.07 65.77
CA SER A 2 4.74 -41.65 64.96
C SER A 2 5.19 -41.28 63.56
N ARG A 3 4.66 -41.97 62.54
CA ARG A 3 4.88 -41.63 61.12
C ARG A 3 3.99 -40.44 60.76
N SER A 4 4.62 -39.31 60.42
CA SER A 4 3.99 -38.12 59.86
C SER A 4 3.67 -38.33 58.37
N SER A 5 2.42 -38.03 57.99
CA SER A 5 1.91 -38.01 56.62
C SER A 5 2.66 -37.01 55.74
N PRO A 6 2.88 -37.30 54.44
CA PRO A 6 3.44 -36.33 53.52
C PRO A 6 2.38 -35.28 53.20
N GLY A 7 2.55 -34.11 53.83
CA GLY A 7 1.73 -32.93 53.58
C GLY A 7 1.92 -32.39 52.17
N ASP A 8 0.78 -32.19 51.53
CA ASP A 8 0.54 -31.37 50.35
C ASP A 8 1.45 -30.13 50.26
N ARG A 9 2.48 -30.21 49.41
CA ARG A 9 2.99 -29.01 48.72
C ARG A 9 2.18 -28.85 47.44
N VAL A 10 0.98 -28.28 47.57
CA VAL A 10 0.30 -27.63 46.45
C VAL A 10 1.09 -26.37 46.12
N THR A 11 2.10 -26.48 45.27
CA THR A 11 2.66 -25.35 44.54
C THR A 11 1.53 -24.83 43.65
N ARG A 12 0.79 -23.83 44.13
CA ARG A 12 -0.14 -23.06 43.29
C ARG A 12 0.69 -22.35 42.23
N PHE A 13 0.86 -23.00 41.08
CA PHE A 13 1.27 -22.32 39.85
C PHE A 13 0.12 -21.39 39.45
N ARG A 14 0.28 -20.09 39.74
CA ARG A 14 -0.53 -19.04 39.14
C ARG A 14 -0.06 -18.89 37.70
N SER A 15 -0.62 -19.64 36.76
CA SER A 15 -0.52 -19.26 35.35
C SER A 15 -1.63 -18.25 35.04
N SER A 16 -1.23 -16.99 34.87
CA SER A 16 -2.14 -15.88 34.58
C SER A 16 -1.59 -15.07 33.42
N LEU A 17 -2.00 -15.44 32.20
CA LEU A 17 -2.08 -14.46 31.11
C LEU A 17 -2.99 -13.34 31.64
N SER A 18 -2.40 -12.20 31.96
CA SER A 18 -3.12 -11.05 32.50
C SER A 18 -2.97 -9.90 31.52
N LEU A 19 -4.11 -9.49 30.97
CA LEU A 19 -4.18 -8.37 30.06
C LEU A 19 -4.35 -7.08 30.88
N HIS A 20 -3.31 -6.27 30.97
CA HIS A 20 -3.42 -4.95 31.57
C HIS A 20 -3.80 -3.92 30.49
N ARG A 21 -5.12 -3.75 30.29
CA ARG A 21 -5.71 -2.82 29.30
C ARG A 21 -5.22 -1.37 29.45
N SER A 22 -4.81 -0.95 30.66
CA SER A 22 -4.32 0.40 30.94
C SER A 22 -2.86 0.66 30.57
N SER A 23 -2.04 -0.38 30.32
CA SER A 23 -0.58 -0.24 30.18
C SER A 23 -0.02 -0.67 28.81
N LYS A 24 -0.85 -0.99 27.80
CA LYS A 24 -0.41 -1.50 26.48
C LYS A 24 0.65 -2.61 26.63
N SER A 25 0.44 -3.46 27.61
CA SER A 25 1.33 -4.57 27.91
C SER A 25 0.55 -5.85 28.13
N ILE A 26 1.21 -6.97 27.80
CA ILE A 26 0.72 -8.32 28.06
C ILE A 26 1.72 -8.98 29.01
N THR A 27 1.24 -9.60 30.08
CA THR A 27 2.08 -10.39 30.98
C THR A 27 1.90 -11.88 30.69
N VAL A 28 2.99 -12.60 30.47
CA VAL A 28 3.02 -14.05 30.19
C VAL A 28 4.14 -14.66 31.03
N ASP A 29 3.83 -15.62 31.91
CA ASP A 29 4.80 -16.24 32.84
C ASP A 29 5.71 -15.21 33.55
N ASP A 30 5.09 -14.19 34.17
CA ASP A 30 5.76 -13.08 34.86
C ASP A 30 6.64 -12.16 33.97
N GLU A 31 6.69 -12.40 32.66
CA GLU A 31 7.36 -11.53 31.69
C GLU A 31 6.38 -10.50 31.11
N ILE A 32 6.79 -9.23 31.11
CA ILE A 32 5.98 -8.12 30.62
C ILE A 32 6.40 -7.73 29.21
N PHE A 33 5.47 -7.85 28.27
CA PHE A 33 5.62 -7.48 26.87
C PHE A 33 4.99 -6.11 26.64
N SER A 34 5.79 -5.09 26.37
CA SER A 34 5.31 -3.73 26.10
C SER A 34 5.20 -3.48 24.59
N PHE A 35 4.09 -2.89 24.15
CA PHE A 35 3.85 -2.61 22.74
C PHE A 35 3.96 -1.10 22.44
N PRO A 36 4.32 -0.71 21.20
CA PRO A 36 4.32 0.69 20.78
C PRO A 36 2.98 1.38 21.04
N SER A 37 3.04 2.71 21.17
CA SER A 37 1.86 3.53 21.46
C SER A 37 0.76 3.43 20.40
N ARG A 38 1.07 2.99 19.19
CA ARG A 38 0.10 2.79 18.10
C ARG A 38 -0.55 1.40 18.11
N SER A 39 -0.04 0.47 18.91
CA SER A 39 -0.58 -0.88 19.02
C SER A 39 -1.92 -0.88 19.75
N VAL A 40 -2.82 -1.74 19.28
CA VAL A 40 -4.11 -2.00 19.91
C VAL A 40 -4.13 -3.46 20.29
N ILE A 41 -4.38 -3.74 21.57
CA ILE A 41 -4.53 -5.09 22.08
C ILE A 41 -6.02 -5.40 22.15
N PHE A 42 -6.40 -6.59 21.70
CA PHE A 42 -7.78 -7.04 21.65
C PHE A 42 -7.91 -8.35 22.41
N ASP A 43 -9.01 -8.46 23.14
CA ASP A 43 -9.42 -9.69 23.81
C ASP A 43 -10.08 -10.65 22.81
N ALA A 44 -10.11 -11.95 23.11
CA ALA A 44 -10.69 -12.95 22.21
C ALA A 44 -12.13 -12.59 21.77
N ASP A 45 -12.93 -12.10 22.72
CA ASP A 45 -14.33 -11.68 22.50
C ASP A 45 -14.46 -10.34 21.76
N ASP A 46 -13.44 -9.47 21.84
CA ASP A 46 -13.42 -8.14 21.22
C ASP A 46 -12.87 -8.16 19.78
N ILE A 47 -12.16 -9.23 19.38
CA ILE A 47 -11.41 -9.31 18.12
C ILE A 47 -12.32 -9.12 16.90
N GLN A 48 -13.45 -9.82 16.84
CA GLN A 48 -14.16 -9.96 15.56
C GLN A 48 -14.92 -8.70 15.12
N ASN A 49 -15.48 -7.93 16.06
CA ASN A 49 -16.25 -6.73 15.74
C ASN A 49 -15.41 -5.44 15.85
N SER A 50 -14.47 -5.37 16.79
CA SER A 50 -13.70 -4.14 17.04
C SER A 50 -12.40 -4.07 16.23
N VAL A 51 -11.68 -5.18 16.04
CA VAL A 51 -10.45 -5.20 15.21
C VAL A 51 -10.82 -4.92 13.78
N ASN A 52 -11.74 -5.72 13.23
CA ASN A 52 -12.09 -5.64 11.82
C ASN A 52 -12.68 -4.26 11.48
N LYS A 53 -13.52 -3.67 12.34
CA LYS A 53 -14.05 -2.32 12.06
C LYS A 53 -12.98 -1.23 12.05
N LYS A 54 -12.03 -1.25 12.99
CA LYS A 54 -10.93 -0.27 13.01
C LYS A 54 -9.94 -0.52 11.87
N LEU A 55 -9.64 -1.80 11.60
CA LEU A 55 -8.73 -2.22 10.55
C LEU A 55 -9.30 -1.91 9.16
N LEU A 56 -10.55 -2.27 8.86
CA LEU A 56 -11.23 -1.93 7.61
C LEU A 56 -11.24 -0.41 7.35
N ARG A 57 -11.51 0.40 8.37
CA ARG A 57 -11.41 1.88 8.28
C ARG A 57 -9.99 2.39 8.06
N SER A 58 -8.98 1.64 8.50
CA SER A 58 -7.59 1.99 8.25
C SER A 58 -7.21 1.60 6.82
N LEU A 59 -7.55 0.39 6.39
CA LEU A 59 -7.28 -0.12 5.04
C LEU A 59 -7.90 0.76 3.97
N SER A 60 -9.11 1.29 4.20
CA SER A 60 -9.78 2.19 3.27
C SER A 60 -9.07 3.53 3.05
N LYS A 61 -8.09 3.91 3.88
CA LYS A 61 -7.34 5.16 3.76
C LYS A 61 -6.13 5.05 2.83
N TRP A 62 -5.68 3.84 2.55
CA TRP A 62 -4.43 3.60 1.84
C TRP A 62 -4.71 2.87 0.53
N GLU A 63 -3.95 3.23 -0.49
CA GLU A 63 -4.09 2.67 -1.83
C GLU A 63 -3.64 1.20 -1.87
N HIS A 64 -2.53 0.89 -1.20
CA HIS A 64 -1.97 -0.45 -1.12
C HIS A 64 -1.74 -0.83 0.34
N ASN A 65 -2.19 -2.03 0.72
CA ASN A 65 -2.12 -2.51 2.10
C ASN A 65 -1.52 -3.91 2.17
N VAL A 66 -0.75 -4.18 3.22
CA VAL A 66 -0.30 -5.53 3.59
C VAL A 66 -0.72 -5.81 5.03
N VAL A 67 -1.49 -6.87 5.26
CA VAL A 67 -1.86 -7.33 6.59
C VAL A 67 -1.22 -8.69 6.84
N VAL A 68 -0.38 -8.79 7.86
CA VAL A 68 0.37 -10.00 8.18
C VAL A 68 -0.14 -10.55 9.50
N ALA A 69 -0.63 -11.80 9.53
CA ALA A 69 -0.91 -12.50 10.77
C ALA A 69 0.25 -13.41 11.16
N HIS A 70 0.68 -13.28 12.41
CA HIS A 70 1.77 -14.04 13.00
C HIS A 70 1.35 -14.61 14.35
N GLY A 71 1.88 -15.78 14.70
CA GLY A 71 1.56 -16.45 15.95
C GLY A 71 1.72 -17.98 15.84
N PRO A 72 1.69 -18.69 16.99
CA PRO A 72 1.85 -20.14 17.01
C PRO A 72 0.68 -20.86 16.32
N THR A 73 0.83 -22.17 16.12
CA THR A 73 -0.26 -23.03 15.65
C THR A 73 -1.43 -22.93 16.61
N SER A 74 -2.66 -22.84 16.07
CA SER A 74 -3.89 -22.64 16.84
C SER A 74 -4.00 -21.26 17.53
N GLY A 75 -3.13 -20.30 17.22
CA GLY A 75 -3.25 -18.92 17.73
C GLY A 75 -4.42 -18.11 17.12
N GLY A 76 -5.10 -18.63 16.10
CA GLY A 76 -6.23 -17.95 15.46
C GLY A 76 -5.88 -17.07 14.25
N LYS A 77 -4.70 -17.25 13.62
CA LYS A 77 -4.27 -16.47 12.45
C LYS A 77 -5.24 -16.58 11.26
N THR A 78 -5.43 -17.81 10.76
CA THR A 78 -6.35 -18.13 9.67
C THR A 78 -7.76 -17.69 10.02
N HIS A 79 -8.19 -17.90 11.26
CA HIS A 79 -9.50 -17.48 11.74
C HIS A 79 -9.70 -15.96 11.74
N THR A 80 -8.66 -15.19 11.98
CA THR A 80 -8.74 -13.72 11.98
C THR A 80 -8.67 -13.17 10.55
N LEU A 81 -7.79 -13.72 9.70
CA LEU A 81 -7.55 -13.21 8.35
C LEU A 81 -8.49 -13.79 7.31
N ILE A 82 -8.59 -15.11 7.23
CA ILE A 82 -9.14 -15.84 6.09
C ILE A 82 -10.52 -16.40 6.38
N SER A 83 -10.81 -16.81 7.63
CA SER A 83 -11.95 -17.68 7.97
C SER A 83 -13.20 -17.38 7.15
N PRO A 84 -13.76 -18.42 6.52
CA PRO A 84 -14.88 -18.25 5.64
C PRO A 84 -16.10 -17.78 6.43
N PRO A 85 -17.11 -17.25 5.73
CA PRO A 85 -18.46 -17.23 6.25
C PRO A 85 -18.85 -18.62 6.74
N CYS A 86 -19.17 -18.79 8.02
CA CYS A 86 -19.56 -20.09 8.55
C CYS A 86 -20.71 -20.69 7.74
N SER A 87 -20.57 -21.97 7.38
CA SER A 87 -21.47 -22.71 6.50
C SER A 87 -21.56 -22.11 5.09
N VAL A 88 -20.76 -22.68 4.19
CA VAL A 88 -20.85 -22.58 2.73
C VAL A 88 -22.22 -23.03 2.17
N ASN A 89 -23.18 -23.38 3.03
CA ASN A 89 -24.53 -23.86 2.72
C ASN A 89 -25.66 -22.87 3.05
N GLY A 90 -25.41 -21.58 3.30
CA GLY A 90 -26.54 -20.67 3.54
C GLY A 90 -26.23 -19.19 3.78
N VAL A 91 -25.03 -18.72 3.48
CA VAL A 91 -24.71 -17.30 3.59
C VAL A 91 -25.10 -16.61 2.29
N ASN A 92 -25.95 -15.59 2.38
CA ASN A 92 -26.18 -14.60 1.33
C ASN A 92 -25.23 -13.40 1.56
N PHE A 93 -24.27 -13.20 0.68
CA PHE A 93 -23.55 -11.93 0.50
C PHE A 93 -24.49 -10.84 -0.06
N GLY A 94 -25.61 -11.23 -0.67
CA GLY A 94 -26.65 -10.32 -1.14
C GLY A 94 -27.50 -9.70 -0.03
N GLY A 95 -27.31 -8.40 0.25
CA GLY A 95 -28.35 -7.55 0.87
C GLY A 95 -27.95 -6.67 2.06
N CYS A 96 -26.70 -6.70 2.53
CA CYS A 96 -26.34 -5.98 3.76
C CYS A 96 -25.97 -4.49 3.53
N MET A 97 -26.98 -3.62 3.53
CA MET A 97 -26.83 -2.22 3.97
C MET A 97 -26.91 -2.16 5.52
N PRO A 98 -26.15 -1.31 6.24
CA PRO A 98 -24.69 -1.31 6.50
C PRO A 98 -24.29 -2.15 7.76
N PRO A 99 -23.00 -2.18 8.15
CA PRO A 99 -22.11 -3.33 8.14
C PRO A 99 -22.20 -4.18 9.43
N VAL A 100 -23.19 -5.07 9.53
CA VAL A 100 -23.16 -6.14 10.54
C VAL A 100 -22.73 -7.41 9.82
N PHE A 101 -21.41 -7.58 9.68
CA PHE A 101 -20.88 -8.86 9.25
C PHE A 101 -21.01 -9.86 10.40
N PRO A 102 -21.35 -11.13 10.13
CA PRO A 102 -21.32 -12.16 11.16
C PRO A 102 -19.97 -12.16 11.84
N SER A 103 -19.98 -12.33 13.16
CA SER A 103 -18.76 -12.27 13.96
C SER A 103 -17.74 -13.25 13.43
N GLU A 104 -18.17 -14.44 13.02
CA GLU A 104 -17.28 -15.53 12.62
C GLU A 104 -16.47 -15.26 11.34
N TRP A 105 -16.80 -14.22 10.57
CA TRP A 105 -16.10 -13.92 9.32
C TRP A 105 -14.73 -13.32 9.57
N GLY A 106 -13.72 -13.87 8.89
CA GLY A 106 -12.39 -13.30 8.81
C GLY A 106 -12.36 -11.99 8.01
N LEU A 107 -11.24 -11.29 8.08
CA LEU A 107 -11.02 -10.01 7.38
C LEU A 107 -11.22 -10.11 5.87
N ALA A 108 -10.74 -11.18 5.23
CA ALA A 108 -10.88 -11.42 3.79
C ALA A 108 -12.34 -11.47 3.34
N ALA A 109 -13.18 -12.24 4.05
CA ALA A 109 -14.60 -12.38 3.72
C ALA A 109 -15.33 -11.04 3.84
N ARG A 110 -14.99 -10.25 4.88
CA ARG A 110 -15.57 -8.91 5.08
C ARG A 110 -15.12 -7.92 4.01
N LEU A 111 -13.84 -7.93 3.62
CA LEU A 111 -13.33 -7.08 2.53
C LEU A 111 -14.01 -7.39 1.21
N LEU A 112 -14.12 -8.67 0.87
CA LEU A 112 -14.80 -9.10 -0.35
C LEU A 112 -16.28 -8.73 -0.31
N ALA A 113 -16.97 -8.97 0.80
CA ALA A 113 -18.39 -8.61 0.92
C ALA A 113 -18.66 -7.10 0.86
N GLN A 114 -17.76 -6.26 1.39
CA GLN A 114 -17.85 -4.80 1.22
C GLN A 114 -17.70 -4.36 -0.23
N SER A 115 -17.06 -5.20 -1.03
CA SER A 115 -16.64 -4.87 -2.38
C SER A 115 -17.49 -5.60 -3.43
N CYS A 116 -18.19 -6.68 -3.07
CA CYS A 116 -19.15 -7.39 -3.90
C CYS A 116 -20.18 -6.42 -4.49
N GLY A 117 -20.26 -6.37 -5.83
CA GLY A 117 -21.09 -5.41 -6.56
C GLY A 117 -20.34 -4.17 -7.07
N SER A 118 -19.07 -3.99 -6.69
CA SER A 118 -18.16 -3.06 -7.38
C SER A 118 -17.57 -3.74 -8.60
N GLU A 119 -17.58 -3.08 -9.76
CA GLU A 119 -16.99 -3.64 -10.97
C GLU A 119 -15.46 -3.82 -10.82
N GLY A 120 -14.93 -4.92 -11.35
CA GLY A 120 -13.50 -5.15 -11.58
C GLY A 120 -12.66 -5.55 -10.36
N ILE A 121 -13.22 -6.36 -9.46
CA ILE A 121 -12.45 -7.02 -8.39
C ILE A 121 -11.84 -8.32 -8.90
N SER A 122 -10.58 -8.56 -8.55
CA SER A 122 -9.95 -9.87 -8.77
C SER A 122 -9.08 -10.27 -7.59
N VAL A 123 -8.94 -11.58 -7.39
CA VAL A 123 -8.21 -12.15 -6.25
C VAL A 123 -7.16 -13.14 -6.72
N SER A 124 -5.95 -13.06 -6.20
CA SER A 124 -4.94 -14.12 -6.31
C SER A 124 -4.75 -14.79 -4.95
N ALA A 125 -4.54 -16.10 -4.94
CA ALA A 125 -4.30 -16.85 -3.71
C ALA A 125 -3.14 -17.83 -3.92
N ILE A 126 -2.07 -17.67 -3.14
CA ILE A 126 -0.82 -18.41 -3.29
C ILE A 126 -0.43 -19.03 -1.95
N GLU A 127 -0.11 -20.31 -1.95
CA GLU A 127 0.52 -20.99 -0.83
C GLU A 127 2.04 -21.06 -1.06
N VAL A 128 2.82 -20.64 -0.07
CA VAL A 128 4.28 -20.78 -0.04
C VAL A 128 4.64 -21.87 0.96
N LYS A 129 5.34 -22.91 0.46
CA LYS A 129 5.81 -24.04 1.26
C LYS A 129 7.30 -24.27 1.00
N GLY A 130 8.13 -23.89 1.97
CA GLY A 130 9.58 -23.89 1.81
C GLY A 130 10.01 -22.97 0.67
N SER A 131 10.69 -23.52 -0.34
CA SER A 131 11.15 -22.75 -1.51
C SER A 131 10.16 -22.74 -2.68
N GLN A 132 8.98 -23.35 -2.55
CA GLN A 132 8.00 -23.50 -3.63
C GLN A 132 6.74 -22.67 -3.38
N ALA A 133 6.10 -22.23 -4.47
CA ALA A 133 4.83 -21.53 -4.46
C ALA A 133 3.79 -22.32 -5.26
N PHE A 134 2.55 -22.33 -4.79
CA PHE A 134 1.43 -23.06 -5.39
C PHE A 134 0.23 -22.13 -5.54
N ASP A 135 -0.44 -22.20 -6.69
CA ASP A 135 -1.61 -21.40 -7.01
C ASP A 135 -2.87 -22.05 -6.44
N ILE A 136 -3.47 -21.46 -5.42
CA ILE A 136 -4.67 -21.99 -4.77
C ILE A 136 -5.90 -21.86 -5.67
N VAL A 137 -5.95 -20.83 -6.52
CA VAL A 137 -7.07 -20.61 -7.46
C VAL A 137 -7.10 -21.70 -8.53
N GLU A 138 -5.94 -22.19 -8.93
CA GLU A 138 -5.76 -23.25 -9.92
C GLU A 138 -5.43 -24.61 -9.27
N HIS A 139 -6.26 -25.05 -8.31
CA HIS A 139 -6.17 -26.38 -7.70
C HIS A 139 -4.79 -26.71 -7.10
N ARG A 140 -4.11 -25.71 -6.54
CA ARG A 140 -2.80 -25.85 -5.91
C ARG A 140 -1.71 -26.26 -6.92
N SER A 141 -1.82 -25.82 -8.17
CA SER A 141 -0.80 -26.05 -9.20
C SER A 141 0.53 -25.40 -8.80
N ARG A 142 1.66 -26.08 -9.05
CA ARG A 142 2.97 -25.51 -8.72
C ARG A 142 3.28 -24.36 -9.68
N LEU A 143 3.55 -23.17 -9.13
CA LEU A 143 3.89 -22.00 -9.92
C LEU A 143 5.32 -22.10 -10.45
N GLN A 144 5.46 -22.04 -11.78
CA GLN A 144 6.75 -21.90 -12.45
C GLN A 144 7.20 -20.43 -12.56
N LYS A 145 6.23 -19.50 -12.56
CA LYS A 145 6.43 -18.05 -12.65
C LYS A 145 5.43 -17.36 -11.71
N LEU A 146 5.82 -16.17 -11.26
CA LEU A 146 5.00 -15.30 -10.41
C LEU A 146 4.64 -14.02 -11.20
N PRO A 147 3.50 -13.37 -10.88
CA PRO A 147 2.46 -13.79 -9.93
C PRO A 147 1.61 -14.96 -10.44
N GLY A 148 0.81 -15.55 -9.56
CA GLY A 148 -0.18 -16.59 -9.91
C GLY A 148 -1.41 -16.02 -10.64
N ARG A 149 -2.37 -16.90 -10.93
CA ARG A 149 -3.62 -16.55 -11.59
C ARG A 149 -4.49 -15.66 -10.70
N ARG A 150 -5.18 -14.70 -11.33
CA ARG A 150 -6.22 -13.90 -10.70
C ARG A 150 -7.59 -14.46 -11.06
N MET A 151 -8.43 -14.66 -10.05
CA MET A 151 -9.85 -15.01 -10.17
C MET A 151 -10.67 -13.72 -10.14
N PRO A 152 -11.45 -13.40 -11.18
CA PRO A 152 -12.42 -12.31 -11.08
C PRO A 152 -13.49 -12.67 -10.04
N ILE A 153 -13.92 -11.68 -9.27
CA ILE A 153 -15.02 -11.82 -8.31
C ILE A 153 -16.15 -10.91 -8.80
N GLU A 154 -17.07 -11.49 -9.56
CA GLU A 154 -18.19 -10.78 -10.18
C GLU A 154 -19.45 -10.91 -9.33
N CYS A 155 -19.56 -12.03 -8.62
CA CYS A 155 -20.71 -12.34 -7.80
C CYS A 155 -20.33 -13.04 -6.50
N GLU A 156 -21.35 -13.23 -5.68
CA GLU A 156 -21.27 -13.98 -4.43
C GLU A 156 -20.76 -15.42 -4.62
N ALA A 157 -21.18 -16.11 -5.69
CA ALA A 157 -20.78 -17.48 -5.94
C ALA A 157 -19.25 -17.61 -6.12
N ASP A 158 -18.62 -16.60 -6.72
CA ASP A 158 -17.17 -16.54 -6.91
C ASP A 158 -16.43 -16.43 -5.57
N CYS A 159 -16.94 -15.60 -4.65
CA CYS A 159 -16.43 -15.51 -3.28
C CYS A 159 -16.52 -16.87 -2.57
N ILE A 160 -17.67 -17.55 -2.68
CA ILE A 160 -17.88 -18.86 -2.07
C ILE A 160 -16.92 -19.89 -2.67
N GLU A 161 -16.73 -19.90 -3.98
CA GLU A 161 -15.77 -20.79 -4.64
C GLU A 161 -14.33 -20.51 -4.19
N LEU A 162 -13.91 -19.25 -4.11
CA LEU A 162 -12.61 -18.86 -3.58
C LEU A 162 -12.40 -19.40 -2.16
N PHE A 163 -13.38 -19.22 -1.27
CA PHE A 163 -13.29 -19.71 0.10
C PHE A 163 -13.30 -21.24 0.18
N ARG A 164 -14.03 -21.96 -0.68
CA ARG A 164 -13.91 -23.42 -0.80
C ARG A 164 -12.49 -23.83 -1.19
N LYS A 165 -11.88 -23.16 -2.16
CA LYS A 165 -10.48 -23.44 -2.58
C LYS A 165 -9.49 -23.17 -1.45
N LEU A 166 -9.67 -22.08 -0.70
CA LEU A 166 -8.86 -21.77 0.49
C LEU A 166 -9.08 -22.81 1.59
N ASP A 167 -10.32 -23.27 1.79
CA ASP A 167 -10.68 -24.25 2.81
C ASP A 167 -10.00 -25.61 2.54
N HIS A 168 -9.93 -26.05 1.29
CA HIS A 168 -9.14 -27.23 0.91
C HIS A 168 -7.64 -27.09 1.26
N VAL A 169 -7.08 -25.88 1.25
CA VAL A 169 -5.69 -25.68 1.68
C VAL A 169 -5.56 -25.75 3.20
N VAL A 170 -6.59 -25.37 3.95
CA VAL A 170 -6.59 -25.28 5.43
C VAL A 170 -7.00 -26.60 6.11
N HIS A 171 -7.93 -27.35 5.51
CA HIS A 171 -8.58 -28.51 6.14
C HIS A 171 -8.34 -29.84 5.43
N ASP A 172 -7.92 -29.85 4.16
CA ASP A 172 -7.73 -31.12 3.44
C ASP A 172 -6.42 -31.79 3.86
N GLY A 173 -6.55 -32.71 4.82
CA GLY A 173 -5.55 -33.72 5.16
C GLY A 173 -5.46 -34.87 4.16
N THR A 174 -6.09 -34.76 2.98
CA THR A 174 -6.25 -35.83 1.98
C THR A 174 -5.26 -35.75 0.80
N SER A 175 -4.03 -35.31 1.04
CA SER A 175 -2.94 -35.68 0.14
C SER A 175 -2.27 -36.94 0.69
N ASP A 176 -2.61 -38.10 0.12
CA ASP A 176 -1.91 -39.38 0.33
C ASP A 176 -0.42 -39.33 -0.07
N LEU A 177 0.07 -38.18 -0.56
CA LEU A 177 1.49 -37.89 -0.79
C LEU A 177 2.15 -37.02 0.29
N LEU A 178 1.40 -36.44 1.24
CA LEU A 178 1.92 -35.45 2.20
C LEU A 178 1.14 -35.43 3.53
N ASN A 179 1.46 -36.35 4.43
CA ASN A 179 1.09 -36.34 5.86
C ASN A 179 1.69 -35.15 6.64
N HIS A 180 1.32 -33.89 6.33
CA HIS A 180 1.83 -32.74 7.05
C HIS A 180 0.77 -31.65 7.33
N PRO A 181 0.60 -31.23 8.60
CA PRO A 181 -0.41 -30.26 9.00
C PRO A 181 -0.13 -28.87 8.40
N THR A 182 -1.21 -28.18 8.01
CA THR A 182 -1.28 -26.83 7.39
C THR A 182 -0.57 -25.73 8.18
N SER A 183 -0.20 -26.00 9.43
CA SER A 183 0.77 -25.23 10.22
C SER A 183 2.17 -25.07 9.60
N LYS A 184 2.43 -25.65 8.41
CA LYS A 184 3.74 -25.72 7.72
C LYS A 184 3.86 -24.90 6.43
N SER A 185 2.89 -24.05 6.11
CA SER A 185 2.94 -23.15 4.95
C SER A 185 2.45 -21.74 5.28
N THR A 186 2.79 -20.80 4.40
CA THR A 186 2.31 -19.41 4.42
C THR A 186 1.29 -19.24 3.31
N VAL A 187 0.15 -18.62 3.57
CA VAL A 187 -0.85 -18.29 2.56
C VAL A 187 -0.83 -16.78 2.30
N VAL A 188 -0.80 -16.40 1.02
CA VAL A 188 -0.89 -15.02 0.55
C VAL A 188 -2.16 -14.88 -0.28
N LEU A 189 -3.05 -13.98 0.12
CA LEU A 189 -4.27 -13.63 -0.59
C LEU A 189 -4.19 -12.17 -1.00
N GLU A 190 -4.16 -11.87 -2.29
CA GLU A 190 -4.17 -10.48 -2.78
C GLU A 190 -5.52 -10.15 -3.40
N ILE A 191 -6.14 -9.08 -2.91
CA ILE A 191 -7.38 -8.52 -3.44
C ILE A 191 -7.00 -7.27 -4.24
N HIS A 192 -7.33 -7.28 -5.53
CA HIS A 192 -7.09 -6.20 -6.47
C HIS A 192 -8.41 -5.52 -6.83
N TYR A 193 -8.45 -4.19 -6.76
CA TYR A 193 -9.62 -3.38 -7.06
C TYR A 193 -9.46 -2.68 -8.41
N ALA A 194 -10.58 -2.37 -9.08
CA ALA A 194 -10.57 -1.73 -10.40
C ALA A 194 -9.90 -0.36 -10.44
N ASP A 195 -9.89 0.36 -9.30
CA ASP A 195 -9.26 1.67 -9.16
C ASP A 195 -7.74 1.59 -8.92
N GLY A 196 -7.14 0.41 -9.07
CA GLY A 196 -5.71 0.18 -8.90
C GLY A 196 -5.29 -0.09 -7.46
N ARG A 197 -6.19 0.03 -6.49
CA ARG A 197 -5.90 -0.32 -5.09
C ARG A 197 -5.64 -1.81 -4.95
N SER A 198 -4.90 -2.18 -3.89
CA SER A 198 -4.72 -3.58 -3.52
C SER A 198 -4.64 -3.81 -2.01
N THR A 199 -5.07 -4.98 -1.57
CA THR A 199 -4.93 -5.43 -0.19
C THR A 199 -4.40 -6.86 -0.17
N THR A 200 -3.23 -7.03 0.43
CA THR A 200 -2.53 -8.30 0.51
C THR A 200 -2.59 -8.83 1.94
N LEU A 201 -3.20 -10.00 2.12
CA LEU A 201 -3.34 -10.67 3.41
C LEU A 201 -2.36 -11.84 3.46
N VAL A 202 -1.53 -11.91 4.50
CA VAL A 202 -0.48 -12.91 4.66
C VAL A 202 -0.73 -13.68 5.95
N ASP A 203 -1.19 -14.92 5.85
CA ASP A 203 -1.27 -15.87 6.96
C ASP A 203 0.04 -16.65 7.02
N LEU A 204 0.91 -16.30 7.97
CA LEU A 204 2.25 -16.85 8.02
C LEU A 204 2.30 -18.26 8.59
N LEU A 205 3.33 -18.99 8.17
CA LEU A 205 3.81 -20.18 8.83
C LEU A 205 3.88 -19.99 10.36
N ALA A 206 3.38 -20.97 11.10
CA ALA A 206 3.34 -20.94 12.56
C ALA A 206 4.74 -20.83 13.19
N SER A 207 4.85 -20.01 14.24
CA SER A 207 6.05 -19.90 15.08
C SER A 207 6.06 -21.00 16.16
N SER A 208 6.34 -22.25 15.77
CA SER A 208 6.71 -23.31 16.74
C SER A 208 8.23 -23.43 16.85
N SER A 209 8.77 -23.91 17.97
CA SER A 209 10.20 -23.90 18.32
C SER A 209 11.18 -24.33 17.22
N SER A 210 10.81 -25.25 16.31
CA SER A 210 11.61 -25.66 15.15
C SER A 210 11.33 -24.87 13.86
N ALA A 211 10.09 -24.39 13.65
CA ALA A 211 9.67 -23.60 12.49
C ALA A 211 9.88 -22.07 12.68
N THR A 212 10.14 -21.63 13.90
CA THR A 212 10.32 -20.22 14.27
C THR A 212 11.39 -19.55 13.43
N THR A 213 12.47 -20.23 13.08
CA THR A 213 13.60 -19.62 12.35
C THR A 213 13.28 -19.32 10.89
N VAL A 214 12.40 -20.08 10.25
CA VAL A 214 12.01 -19.86 8.84
C VAL A 214 10.97 -18.75 8.75
N SER A 215 9.88 -18.87 9.54
CA SER A 215 8.86 -17.82 9.66
C SER A 215 9.47 -16.49 10.10
N ALA A 216 10.45 -16.54 11.03
CA ALA A 216 11.24 -15.39 11.42
C ALA A 216 12.06 -14.79 10.29
N ARG A 217 12.84 -15.60 9.58
CA ARG A 217 13.65 -15.09 8.47
C ARG A 217 12.78 -14.50 7.36
N GLU A 218 11.63 -15.11 7.09
CA GLU A 218 10.65 -14.62 6.13
C GLU A 218 10.06 -13.27 6.56
N LEU A 219 9.64 -13.15 7.83
CA LEU A 219 9.16 -11.90 8.42
C LEU A 219 10.22 -10.80 8.45
N SER A 220 11.42 -11.12 8.92
CA SER A 220 12.52 -10.18 8.99
C SER A 220 12.94 -9.71 7.59
N SER A 221 13.00 -10.61 6.61
CA SER A 221 13.28 -10.28 5.20
C SER A 221 12.18 -9.41 4.59
N LEU A 222 10.91 -9.76 4.83
CA LEU A 222 9.75 -8.96 4.44
C LEU A 222 9.87 -7.54 5.02
N PHE A 223 10.10 -7.41 6.33
CA PHE A 223 10.16 -6.11 6.99
C PHE A 223 11.38 -5.30 6.61
N THR A 224 12.53 -5.93 6.36
CA THR A 224 13.71 -5.25 5.83
C THR A 224 13.44 -4.70 4.43
N THR A 225 12.70 -5.44 3.61
CA THR A 225 12.30 -5.00 2.27
C THR A 225 11.28 -3.85 2.33
N LEU A 226 10.25 -3.98 3.18
CA LEU A 226 9.26 -2.94 3.42
C LEU A 226 9.89 -1.63 3.94
N SER A 227 10.83 -1.73 4.89
CA SER A 227 11.48 -0.58 5.51
C SER A 227 12.46 0.13 4.58
N SER A 228 13.21 -0.61 3.76
CA SER A 228 14.18 -0.02 2.83
C SER A 228 13.54 0.56 1.57
N GLY A 229 12.28 0.19 1.26
CA GLY A 229 11.57 0.61 0.05
C GLY A 229 12.29 0.20 -1.25
N ARG A 230 13.24 -0.73 -1.17
CA ARG A 230 14.00 -1.29 -2.28
C ARG A 230 13.92 -2.82 -2.15
N PRO A 231 13.68 -3.55 -3.24
CA PRO A 231 13.92 -4.98 -3.24
C PRO A 231 15.42 -5.18 -2.99
N THR A 232 15.80 -5.46 -1.75
CA THR A 232 17.21 -5.70 -1.41
C THR A 232 17.64 -6.99 -2.11
N ASN A 233 18.67 -6.91 -2.94
CA ASN A 233 19.23 -8.05 -3.72
C ASN A 233 19.71 -9.24 -2.86
N HIS A 234 19.69 -9.11 -1.53
CA HIS A 234 20.16 -10.15 -0.62
C HIS A 234 18.99 -11.04 -0.17
N LYS A 235 18.87 -12.20 -0.85
CA LYS A 235 18.08 -13.37 -0.45
C LYS A 235 16.56 -13.20 -0.57
N SER A 236 16.08 -13.12 -1.82
CA SER A 236 14.66 -13.22 -2.14
C SER A 236 14.13 -14.62 -1.79
N THR A 237 13.54 -14.74 -0.61
CA THR A 237 12.71 -15.90 -0.26
C THR A 237 11.55 -15.98 -1.25
N THR A 238 10.99 -17.17 -1.45
CA THR A 238 9.82 -17.34 -2.32
C THR A 238 8.67 -16.43 -1.88
N LEU A 239 8.48 -16.22 -0.57
CA LEU A 239 7.53 -15.26 -0.03
C LEU A 239 7.80 -13.82 -0.49
N THR A 240 9.03 -13.33 -0.36
CA THR A 240 9.37 -11.96 -0.84
C THR A 240 9.25 -11.80 -2.36
N LYS A 241 9.42 -12.89 -3.13
CA LYS A 241 9.18 -12.86 -4.58
C LYS A 241 7.69 -12.79 -4.90
N VAL A 242 6.87 -13.55 -4.17
CA VAL A 242 5.40 -13.50 -4.28
C VAL A 242 4.92 -12.08 -3.96
N LEU A 243 5.47 -11.46 -2.92
CA LEU A 243 5.07 -10.13 -2.49
C LEU A 243 5.78 -9.00 -3.24
N ALA A 244 6.67 -9.30 -4.19
CA ALA A 244 7.51 -8.27 -4.82
C ALA A 244 6.69 -7.15 -5.47
N GLU A 245 5.64 -7.50 -6.23
CA GLU A 245 4.73 -6.54 -6.84
C GLU A 245 4.09 -5.65 -5.76
N THR A 246 3.42 -6.25 -4.78
CA THR A 246 2.82 -5.54 -3.64
C THR A 246 3.83 -4.60 -2.94
N LEU A 247 5.07 -5.03 -2.73
CA LEU A 247 6.11 -4.25 -2.02
C LEU A 247 6.62 -3.05 -2.83
N THR A 248 6.60 -3.11 -4.16
CA THR A 248 7.01 -1.96 -5.01
C THR A 248 6.13 -0.74 -4.82
N HIS A 249 4.87 -0.94 -4.44
CA HIS A 249 3.90 0.12 -4.21
C HIS A 249 4.00 0.80 -2.82
N ARG A 250 5.01 0.44 -2.02
CA ARG A 250 5.21 0.96 -0.65
C ARG A 250 3.93 0.88 0.20
N PRO A 251 3.38 -0.33 0.38
CA PRO A 251 2.08 -0.51 1.01
C PRO A 251 2.12 -0.11 2.48
N HIS A 252 0.97 0.31 3.01
CA HIS A 252 0.77 0.44 4.44
C HIS A 252 0.70 -0.94 5.08
N CYS A 253 1.53 -1.21 6.10
CA CYS A 253 1.65 -2.53 6.68
C CYS A 253 0.97 -2.61 8.06
N HIS A 254 0.20 -3.68 8.28
CA HIS A 254 -0.43 -4.04 9.54
C HIS A 254 0.08 -5.41 9.98
N VAL A 255 0.48 -5.54 11.24
CA VAL A 255 0.89 -6.83 11.83
C VAL A 255 -0.11 -7.21 12.91
N LEU A 256 -0.74 -8.37 12.73
CA LEU A 256 -1.64 -9.00 13.69
C LEU A 256 -0.88 -10.10 14.42
N VAL A 257 -0.75 -9.97 15.73
CA VAL A 257 -0.09 -10.98 16.58
C VAL A 257 -1.17 -11.79 17.29
N CYS A 258 -1.35 -13.02 16.83
CA CYS A 258 -2.38 -13.93 17.28
C CYS A 258 -1.81 -14.81 18.41
N VAL A 259 -2.32 -14.61 19.63
CA VAL A 259 -1.86 -15.28 20.84
C VAL A 259 -2.94 -16.23 21.34
N PRO A 260 -2.69 -17.55 21.45
CA PRO A 260 -3.65 -18.48 22.03
C PRO A 260 -3.81 -18.23 23.54
N ASP A 261 -5.05 -18.17 24.00
CA ASP A 261 -5.37 -18.19 25.43
C ASP A 261 -5.52 -19.63 25.93
N VAL A 262 -4.40 -20.36 25.96
CA VAL A 262 -4.37 -21.77 26.38
C VAL A 262 -3.29 -22.00 27.42
N LYS A 263 -3.69 -22.51 28.58
CA LYS A 263 -2.78 -22.92 29.65
C LYS A 263 -1.77 -23.95 29.15
N GLY A 264 -0.51 -23.82 29.56
CA GLY A 264 0.58 -24.70 29.16
C GLY A 264 1.24 -24.32 27.82
N ARG A 265 0.86 -23.20 27.20
CA ARG A 265 1.49 -22.65 25.99
C ARG A 265 2.17 -21.29 26.21
N GLU A 266 2.30 -20.87 27.45
CA GLU A 266 2.83 -19.56 27.83
C GLU A 266 4.25 -19.34 27.27
N ARG A 267 5.08 -20.39 27.23
CA ARG A 267 6.41 -20.33 26.60
C ARG A 267 6.38 -20.05 25.10
N ASP A 268 5.47 -20.69 24.36
CA ASP A 268 5.32 -20.48 22.91
C ASP A 268 4.78 -19.08 22.62
N VAL A 269 3.84 -18.62 23.44
CA VAL A 269 3.31 -17.26 23.40
C VAL A 269 4.42 -16.24 23.64
N ALA A 270 5.16 -16.39 24.75
CA ALA A 270 6.26 -15.50 25.11
C ALA A 270 7.33 -15.47 24.00
N GLN A 271 7.66 -16.63 23.41
CA GLN A 271 8.59 -16.69 22.28
C GLN A 271 8.07 -15.95 21.04
N GLY A 272 6.81 -16.13 20.66
CA GLY A 272 6.18 -15.42 19.54
C GLY A 272 6.12 -13.91 19.76
N LEU A 273 5.83 -13.48 20.99
CA LEU A 273 5.81 -12.07 21.37
C LEU A 273 7.22 -11.46 21.35
N ARG A 274 8.23 -12.09 21.98
CA ARG A 274 9.64 -11.62 21.92
C ARG A 274 10.07 -11.42 20.48
N TYR A 275 9.77 -12.41 19.64
CA TYR A 275 10.14 -12.38 18.25
C TYR A 275 9.47 -11.22 17.50
N THR A 276 8.16 -11.08 17.62
CA THR A 276 7.45 -9.99 16.96
C THR A 276 7.93 -8.62 17.43
N LEU A 277 8.07 -8.43 18.76
CA LEU A 277 8.54 -7.17 19.31
C LEU A 277 9.97 -6.82 18.87
N SER A 278 10.85 -7.81 18.69
CA SER A 278 12.20 -7.58 18.15
C SER A 278 12.21 -7.03 16.73
N LEU A 279 11.13 -7.20 15.97
CA LEU A 279 10.99 -6.69 14.61
C LEU A 279 10.41 -5.27 14.56
N LEU A 280 9.65 -4.86 15.59
CA LEU A 280 8.99 -3.55 15.64
C LEU A 280 9.93 -2.34 15.57
N PRO A 281 11.14 -2.33 16.17
CA PRO A 281 12.09 -1.22 16.00
C PRO A 281 12.47 -0.94 14.54
N THR A 282 12.39 -1.97 13.67
CA THR A 282 12.63 -1.83 12.23
C THR A 282 11.50 -1.04 11.55
N PHE A 283 10.27 -1.17 12.07
CA PHE A 283 9.10 -0.41 11.61
C PHE A 283 9.15 1.05 12.04
N ASP A 284 9.35 1.30 13.34
CA ASP A 284 9.35 2.66 13.88
C ASP A 284 10.47 3.51 13.24
N ARG A 285 11.62 2.89 12.93
CA ARG A 285 12.71 3.57 12.22
C ARG A 285 12.38 3.90 10.77
N ALA A 286 11.72 2.99 10.07
CA ALA A 286 11.31 3.20 8.68
C ALA A 286 10.20 4.26 8.55
N GLU A 287 9.24 4.23 9.47
CA GLU A 287 8.14 5.19 9.51
C GLU A 287 8.63 6.57 9.95
N GLY A 288 9.51 6.63 10.96
CA GLY A 288 10.15 7.90 11.37
C GLY A 288 10.98 8.53 10.26
N LEU A 289 11.69 7.73 9.45
CA LEU A 289 12.40 8.21 8.27
C LEU A 289 11.43 8.73 7.18
N LYS A 290 10.26 8.09 7.01
CA LYS A 290 9.22 8.54 6.09
C LYS A 290 8.63 9.88 6.54
N ASP A 291 8.26 10.01 7.81
CA ASP A 291 7.75 11.26 8.39
C ASP A 291 8.78 12.40 8.27
N GLN A 292 10.06 12.09 8.48
CA GLN A 292 11.15 13.05 8.33
C GLN A 292 11.36 13.46 6.87
N ALA A 293 11.32 12.51 5.93
CA ALA A 293 11.43 12.77 4.50
C ALA A 293 10.24 13.58 3.97
N GLU A 294 9.02 13.28 4.42
CA GLU A 294 7.81 14.01 4.07
C GLU A 294 7.87 15.45 4.59
N LYS A 295 8.24 15.64 5.87
CA LYS A 295 8.48 16.99 6.43
C LYS A 295 9.53 17.77 5.63
N HIS A 296 10.63 17.11 5.25
CA HIS A 296 11.66 17.74 4.41
C HIS A 296 11.12 18.12 3.03
N LEU A 297 10.34 17.25 2.39
CA LEU A 297 9.75 17.52 1.08
C LEU A 297 8.73 18.66 1.15
N THR A 298 7.83 18.64 2.14
CA THR A 298 6.87 19.72 2.37
C THR A 298 7.58 21.05 2.62
N GLN A 299 8.65 21.05 3.41
CA GLN A 299 9.46 22.25 3.65
C GLN A 299 10.13 22.73 2.34
N ARG A 300 10.69 21.82 1.52
CA ARG A 300 11.27 22.20 0.22
C ARG A 300 10.23 22.74 -0.75
N MET A 301 9.04 22.16 -0.81
CA MET A 301 7.94 22.68 -1.64
C MET A 301 7.48 24.05 -1.17
N ARG A 302 7.42 24.27 0.16
CA ARG A 302 7.13 25.57 0.74
C ARG A 302 8.19 26.61 0.37
N ASN A 303 9.46 26.29 0.56
CA ASN A 303 10.58 27.17 0.19
C ASN A 303 10.57 27.48 -1.31
N ALA A 304 10.29 26.48 -2.16
CA ALA A 304 10.18 26.66 -3.60
C ALA A 304 9.01 27.59 -3.96
N ARG A 305 7.87 27.46 -3.28
CA ARG A 305 6.71 28.34 -3.48
C ARG A 305 7.00 29.77 -3.02
N GLU A 306 7.59 29.95 -1.84
CA GLU A 306 8.02 31.25 -1.34
C GLU A 306 9.03 31.91 -2.29
N TYR A 307 9.96 31.13 -2.85
CA TYR A 307 10.90 31.61 -3.86
C TYR A 307 10.20 32.03 -5.15
N LEU A 308 9.24 31.25 -5.65
CA LEU A 308 8.44 31.60 -6.82
C LEU A 308 7.58 32.84 -6.59
N ASP A 309 7.01 33.01 -5.40
CA ASP A 309 6.24 34.20 -5.01
C ASP A 309 7.15 35.43 -4.93
N GLN A 310 8.37 35.29 -4.38
CA GLN A 310 9.38 36.36 -4.38
C GLN A 310 9.84 36.73 -5.79
N MET A 311 10.01 35.74 -6.67
CA MET A 311 10.32 35.96 -8.08
C MET A 311 9.18 36.69 -8.79
N SER A 312 7.93 36.30 -8.54
CA SER A 312 6.74 36.97 -9.08
C SER A 312 6.61 38.41 -8.59
N ALA A 313 6.79 38.66 -7.28
CA ALA A 313 6.78 39.98 -6.68
C ALA A 313 7.90 40.90 -7.23
N ARG A 314 9.02 40.31 -7.64
CA ARG A 314 10.13 41.01 -8.31
C ARG A 314 9.94 41.17 -9.83
N GLY A 315 8.78 40.77 -10.38
CA GLY A 315 8.49 40.85 -11.80
C GLY A 315 9.29 39.85 -12.67
N MET A 316 9.90 38.83 -12.06
CA MET A 316 10.69 37.81 -12.77
C MET A 316 9.83 36.63 -13.27
N GLY A 317 8.53 36.61 -12.96
CA GLY A 317 7.58 35.58 -13.41
C GLY A 317 6.97 35.93 -14.77
N GLY A 318 7.63 35.56 -15.86
CA GLY A 318 7.04 35.59 -17.21
C GLY A 318 7.81 36.38 -18.27
N GLY A 319 8.89 37.06 -17.89
CA GLY A 319 9.82 37.66 -18.83
C GLY A 319 10.87 36.65 -19.30
N LEU A 320 11.23 36.70 -20.58
CA LEU A 320 12.54 36.25 -21.04
C LEU A 320 13.60 36.69 -20.02
N THR A 321 14.55 35.79 -19.70
CA THR A 321 15.60 36.06 -18.72
C THR A 321 16.26 37.42 -18.99
N PRO A 322 16.74 38.16 -17.97
CA PRO A 322 17.35 39.49 -18.15
C PRO A 322 18.51 39.55 -19.17
N LYS A 323 19.06 38.39 -19.53
CA LYS A 323 20.14 38.20 -20.50
C LYS A 323 19.68 38.02 -21.96
N ALA A 324 18.39 37.86 -22.24
CA ALA A 324 17.90 37.82 -23.61
C ALA A 324 18.17 39.17 -24.31
N SER A 325 18.69 39.13 -25.54
CA SER A 325 18.93 40.35 -26.31
C SER A 325 17.63 41.17 -26.45
N ALA A 326 17.75 42.49 -26.44
CA ALA A 326 16.60 43.39 -26.52
C ALA A 326 15.69 43.08 -27.74
N SER A 327 16.31 42.66 -28.85
CA SER A 327 15.60 42.25 -30.07
C SER A 327 14.76 40.98 -29.87
N ARG A 328 15.24 40.02 -29.08
CA ARG A 328 14.53 38.75 -28.82
C ARG A 328 13.37 38.94 -27.85
N ARG A 329 13.54 39.85 -26.88
CA ARG A 329 12.45 40.33 -26.00
C ARG A 329 11.33 41.01 -26.78
N ARG A 330 11.67 41.97 -27.64
CA ARG A 330 10.69 42.60 -28.54
C ARG A 330 9.98 41.58 -29.42
N TYR A 331 10.71 40.67 -30.06
CA TYR A 331 10.11 39.64 -30.90
C TYR A 331 9.10 38.75 -30.14
N PHE A 332 9.38 38.38 -28.89
CA PHE A 332 8.44 37.60 -28.09
C PHE A 332 7.22 38.41 -27.66
N GLU A 333 7.44 39.65 -27.18
CA GLU A 333 6.37 40.57 -26.78
C GLU A 333 5.44 40.89 -27.96
N ASP A 334 6.01 41.16 -29.15
CA ASP A 334 5.28 41.40 -30.39
C ASP A 334 4.40 40.19 -30.75
N ASN A 335 4.93 38.97 -30.68
CA ASN A 335 4.16 37.75 -30.96
C ASN A 335 3.06 37.48 -29.92
N VAL A 336 3.29 37.79 -28.64
CA VAL A 336 2.28 37.64 -27.58
C VAL A 336 1.16 38.66 -27.76
N ASN A 337 1.50 39.90 -28.08
CA ASN A 337 0.53 40.96 -28.37
C ASN A 337 -0.30 40.61 -29.62
N GLU A 338 0.36 40.16 -30.69
CA GLU A 338 -0.31 39.73 -31.92
C GLU A 338 -1.25 38.53 -31.66
N LEU A 339 -0.84 37.56 -30.83
CA LEU A 339 -1.68 36.42 -30.47
C LEU A 339 -2.96 36.87 -29.73
N SER A 340 -2.85 37.87 -28.85
CA SER A 340 -4.00 38.44 -28.16
C SER A 340 -4.97 39.10 -29.13
N ASP A 341 -4.46 39.86 -30.10
CA ASP A 341 -5.27 40.53 -31.13
C ASP A 341 -5.97 39.52 -32.05
N VAL A 342 -5.27 38.48 -32.51
CA VAL A 342 -5.85 37.40 -33.32
C VAL A 342 -6.98 36.68 -32.59
N ARG A 343 -6.79 36.36 -31.29
CA ARG A 343 -7.83 35.71 -30.47
C ARG A 343 -9.05 36.59 -30.27
N ARG A 344 -8.86 37.88 -30.05
CA ARG A 344 -9.95 38.85 -29.97
C ARG A 344 -10.76 38.86 -31.28
N GLU A 345 -10.08 38.90 -32.42
CA GLU A 345 -10.74 38.90 -33.73
C GLU A 345 -11.51 37.59 -34.01
N ILE A 346 -10.94 36.43 -33.67
CA ILE A 346 -11.63 35.13 -33.75
C ILE A 346 -12.92 35.15 -32.91
N ASN A 347 -12.85 35.66 -31.67
CA ASN A 347 -13.99 35.75 -30.78
C ASN A 347 -15.06 36.72 -31.29
N GLU A 348 -14.68 37.86 -31.87
CA GLU A 348 -15.60 38.79 -32.52
C GLU A 348 -16.32 38.16 -33.71
N ILE A 349 -15.62 37.38 -34.54
CA ILE A 349 -16.23 36.68 -35.68
C ILE A 349 -17.18 35.58 -35.19
N ASN A 350 -16.81 34.82 -34.15
CA ASN A 350 -17.64 33.74 -33.60
C ASN A 350 -18.91 34.28 -32.89
N SER A 351 -18.79 35.41 -32.20
CA SER A 351 -19.91 36.04 -31.47
C SER A 351 -20.95 36.66 -32.41
N LYS A 352 -20.52 37.16 -33.58
CA LYS A 352 -21.41 37.58 -34.67
C LYS A 352 -21.96 36.31 -35.35
N SER A 353 -23.13 35.85 -34.93
CA SER A 353 -23.71 34.58 -35.39
C SER A 353 -23.55 34.39 -36.91
N LEU A 354 -23.08 33.21 -37.33
CA LEU A 354 -22.95 32.86 -38.75
C LEU A 354 -24.26 33.01 -39.54
N GLY A 355 -25.40 33.05 -38.84
CA GLY A 355 -26.74 33.33 -39.39
C GLY A 355 -26.97 34.78 -39.83
N ALA A 356 -26.14 35.75 -39.40
CA ALA A 356 -26.21 37.13 -39.85
C ALA A 356 -25.70 37.32 -41.29
N TYR A 357 -24.87 36.40 -41.80
CA TYR A 357 -24.31 36.44 -43.15
C TYR A 357 -25.21 35.68 -44.14
N LYS A 358 -26.34 36.30 -44.51
CA LYS A 358 -27.42 35.68 -45.30
C LYS A 358 -27.08 35.36 -46.77
N ARG A 359 -25.91 35.72 -47.30
CA ARG A 359 -25.52 35.49 -48.72
C ARG A 359 -24.29 34.57 -48.83
N GLY A 360 -24.34 33.61 -49.77
CA GLY A 360 -23.30 32.59 -49.96
C GLY A 360 -21.88 33.14 -50.15
N SER A 361 -21.71 34.28 -50.82
CA SER A 361 -20.39 34.91 -51.00
C SER A 361 -19.82 35.53 -49.71
N GLN A 362 -20.68 36.14 -48.87
CA GLN A 362 -20.26 36.74 -47.60
C GLN A 362 -19.90 35.67 -46.56
N ARG A 363 -20.67 34.58 -46.50
CA ARG A 363 -20.37 33.45 -45.61
C ARG A 363 -19.06 32.77 -45.99
N SER A 364 -18.80 32.59 -47.29
CA SER A 364 -17.53 32.04 -47.78
C SER A 364 -16.33 32.90 -47.41
N ALA A 365 -16.43 34.23 -47.59
CA ALA A 365 -15.37 35.17 -47.21
C ALA A 365 -15.07 35.16 -45.70
N VAL A 366 -16.11 35.10 -44.85
CA VAL A 366 -15.95 35.04 -43.38
C VAL A 366 -15.30 33.72 -42.95
N LEU A 367 -15.69 32.59 -43.53
CA LEU A 367 -15.08 31.29 -43.24
C LEU A 367 -13.61 31.22 -43.68
N SER A 368 -13.29 31.79 -44.86
CA SER A 368 -11.91 31.90 -45.34
C SER A 368 -11.05 32.74 -44.40
N ARG A 369 -11.56 33.91 -43.95
CA ARG A 369 -10.89 34.77 -42.97
C ARG A 369 -10.67 34.05 -41.63
N LEU A 370 -11.69 33.36 -41.11
CA LEU A 370 -11.59 32.61 -39.86
C LEU A 370 -10.54 31.49 -39.95
N LYS A 371 -10.46 30.81 -41.10
CA LYS A 371 -9.42 29.80 -41.37
C LYS A 371 -8.02 30.42 -41.35
N GLY A 372 -7.85 31.58 -41.97
CA GLY A 372 -6.58 32.33 -41.95
C GLY A 372 -6.16 32.74 -40.54
N LEU A 373 -7.09 33.26 -39.73
CA LEU A 373 -6.81 33.66 -38.34
C LEU A 373 -6.42 32.47 -37.46
N ARG A 374 -7.08 31.32 -37.61
CA ARG A 374 -6.72 30.10 -36.85
C ARG A 374 -5.35 29.57 -37.23
N GLN A 375 -4.99 29.62 -38.52
CA GLN A 375 -3.64 29.26 -38.95
C GLN A 375 -2.61 30.20 -38.33
N ARG A 376 -2.89 31.51 -38.32
CA ARG A 376 -2.01 32.51 -37.71
C ARG A 376 -1.86 32.31 -36.20
N GLU A 377 -2.95 31.97 -35.50
CA GLU A 377 -2.91 31.61 -34.07
C GLU A 377 -1.97 30.41 -33.83
N GLU A 378 -2.07 29.36 -34.65
CA GLU A 378 -1.22 28.18 -34.52
C GLU A 378 0.27 28.51 -34.78
N ASP A 379 0.56 29.34 -35.79
CA ASP A 379 1.91 29.75 -36.12
C ASP A 379 2.54 30.60 -35.00
N LEU A 380 1.77 31.51 -34.40
CA LEU A 380 2.20 32.32 -33.25
C LEU A 380 2.45 31.45 -32.01
N LEU A 381 1.58 30.47 -31.73
CA LEU A 381 1.79 29.51 -30.64
C LEU A 381 3.06 28.66 -30.84
N LYS A 382 3.36 28.25 -32.08
CA LYS A 382 4.61 27.57 -32.42
C LYS A 382 5.83 28.48 -32.22
N ALA A 383 5.77 29.74 -32.64
CA ALA A 383 6.85 30.71 -32.46
C ALA A 383 7.14 30.97 -30.96
N ILE A 384 6.09 31.22 -30.17
CA ILE A 384 6.17 31.40 -28.72
C ILE A 384 6.70 30.13 -28.03
N GLY A 385 6.21 28.95 -28.45
CA GLY A 385 6.66 27.66 -27.91
C GLY A 385 8.14 27.37 -28.21
N LYS A 386 8.62 27.76 -29.40
CA LYS A 386 10.03 27.64 -29.77
C LYS A 386 10.91 28.53 -28.90
N GLU A 387 10.52 29.78 -28.66
CA GLU A 387 11.27 30.69 -27.78
C GLU A 387 11.26 30.22 -26.33
N LYS A 388 10.11 29.75 -25.80
CA LYS A 388 10.02 29.18 -24.45
C LYS A 388 10.92 27.95 -24.26
N LYS A 389 10.95 27.03 -25.22
CA LYS A 389 11.84 25.85 -25.17
C LYS A 389 13.31 26.21 -25.20
N THR A 390 13.66 27.26 -25.95
CA THR A 390 15.06 27.73 -26.02
C THR A 390 15.49 28.36 -24.69
N ASN A 391 14.60 29.14 -24.05
CA ASN A 391 14.83 29.66 -22.70
C ASN A 391 14.86 28.57 -21.63
N GLU A 392 13.93 27.61 -21.66
CA GLU A 392 13.92 26.50 -20.70
C GLU A 392 15.17 25.63 -20.81
N TYR A 393 15.73 25.48 -22.02
CA TYR A 393 17.00 24.80 -22.22
C TYR A 393 18.16 25.59 -21.61
N GLU A 394 18.21 26.91 -21.84
CA GLU A 394 19.21 27.81 -21.23
C GLU A 394 19.10 27.84 -19.69
N GLU A 395 17.89 27.88 -19.12
CA GLU A 395 17.65 27.83 -17.67
C GLU A 395 17.95 26.47 -17.06
N LYS A 396 17.58 25.36 -17.73
CA LYS A 396 17.88 24.01 -17.24
C LYS A 396 19.38 23.74 -17.23
N HIS A 397 20.11 24.16 -18.26
CA HIS A 397 21.57 24.03 -18.27
C HIS A 397 22.25 24.87 -17.18
N PHE A 398 21.71 26.06 -16.88
CA PHE A 398 22.23 26.90 -15.81
C PHE A 398 21.90 26.34 -14.42
N SER A 399 20.68 25.84 -14.21
CA SER A 399 20.24 25.19 -12.98
C SER A 399 20.99 23.89 -12.69
N PHE A 400 21.30 23.11 -13.75
CA PHE A 400 22.07 21.88 -13.62
C PHE A 400 23.54 22.16 -13.25
N ALA A 401 24.18 23.15 -13.90
CA ALA A 401 25.55 23.57 -13.55
C ALA A 401 25.65 24.16 -12.13
N PHE A 402 24.61 24.88 -11.67
CA PHE A 402 24.53 25.36 -10.29
C PHE A 402 24.37 24.20 -9.30
N MET A 403 23.47 23.24 -9.58
CA MET A 403 23.28 22.07 -8.72
C MET A 403 24.51 21.16 -8.67
N GLU A 404 25.26 20.97 -9.77
CA GLU A 404 26.51 20.20 -9.76
C GLU A 404 27.58 20.85 -8.88
N ALA A 405 27.72 22.19 -8.92
CA ALA A 405 28.64 22.92 -8.06
C ALA A 405 28.25 22.83 -6.58
N GLU A 406 26.94 22.88 -6.28
CA GLU A 406 26.42 22.79 -4.91
C GLU A 406 26.55 21.37 -4.34
N VAL A 407 26.29 20.34 -5.15
CA VAL A 407 26.50 18.93 -4.79
C VAL A 407 27.99 18.63 -4.56
N GLY A 408 28.89 19.20 -5.38
CA GLY A 408 30.34 19.11 -5.17
C GLY A 408 30.79 19.70 -3.84
N ASN A 409 30.26 20.88 -3.46
CA ASN A 409 30.58 21.51 -2.17
C ASN A 409 30.04 20.71 -0.97
N ILE A 410 28.85 20.12 -1.08
CA ILE A 410 28.28 19.26 -0.04
C ILE A 410 29.11 17.97 0.12
N ALA A 411 29.54 17.36 -0.98
CA ALA A 411 30.40 16.18 -0.94
C ALA A 411 31.77 16.45 -0.29
N ASN A 412 32.33 17.64 -0.48
CA ASN A 412 33.57 18.04 0.19
C ASN A 412 33.36 18.29 1.69
N THR A 413 32.24 18.90 2.07
CA THR A 413 31.94 19.20 3.48
C THR A 413 31.67 17.92 4.30
N LEU A 414 31.13 16.88 3.67
CA LEU A 414 30.87 15.58 4.29
C LEU A 414 32.11 14.68 4.39
N ASN A 415 33.19 14.99 3.67
CA ASN A 415 34.46 14.25 3.76
C ASN A 415 35.44 14.86 4.77
N GLU A 416 35.15 16.06 5.29
CA GLU A 416 36.00 16.80 6.24
C GLU A 416 35.52 16.71 7.71
N GLY A 417 34.45 15.97 7.99
CA GLY A 417 33.95 15.66 9.36
C GLY A 417 33.78 14.17 9.58
#